data_AF-A0A3L8BU26-F1
#
_entry.id   AF-A0A3L8BU26-F1
#
_cell.length_a   1.000
_cell.length_b   1.000
_cell.length_c   1.000
_cell.angle_alpha   90.00
_cell.angle_beta   90.00
_cell.angle_gamma   90.00
#
_symmetry.space_group_name_H-M   'P 1'
#
loop_
_entity.id
_entity.type
_entity.pdbx_description
1 polymer ?
#
loop_
_entity_poly.entity_id
_entity_poly.type
_entity_poly.pdbx_seq_one_letter_code
_entity_poly.pdbx_strand_id
1 'polypeptide(L)'
;MSFPLTRFGVIATGIDARHYDVIFCITLILQCGDRSVPERETPDNKTPRKAASRRRGRRPAAAEERKDRVIQARVPEDLETTLKEAAEKRRMSVSHLIRNVLEDTFTLVDNIVADSSALVEQVSRDAKRVAASVRGDGESSQANTQQLLDSVDAWQDVIVNKPGHCAECNAELKRGQRAYRGLSQLQGRELPPIWLCPHCIETL
;
A
#
# COMPACT_ATOMS: atom_id res chain seq x y z
N MET A 1 26.25 -52.47 26.77
CA MET A 1 26.33 -51.79 28.07
C MET A 1 27.69 -51.10 28.16
N SER A 2 27.70 -49.86 28.67
CA SER A 2 28.88 -49.01 28.98
C SER A 2 29.44 -48.15 27.83
N PHE A 3 29.08 -46.86 27.87
CA PHE A 3 29.79 -45.73 27.26
C PHE A 3 30.73 -45.11 28.32
N PRO A 4 31.96 -44.70 27.98
CA PRO A 4 32.78 -43.86 28.84
C PRO A 4 32.57 -42.38 28.59
N LEU A 5 32.59 -41.63 29.69
CA LEU A 5 32.71 -40.18 29.80
C LEU A 5 34.09 -39.69 29.32
N THR A 6 34.15 -38.58 28.57
CA THR A 6 35.33 -37.70 28.58
C THR A 6 34.94 -36.23 28.32
N ARG A 7 34.84 -35.49 29.43
CA ARG A 7 35.40 -34.17 29.76
C ARG A 7 35.45 -33.04 28.69
N PHE A 8 34.58 -32.05 28.93
CA PHE A 8 34.79 -30.59 28.97
C PHE A 8 35.98 -29.96 28.24
N GLY A 9 35.65 -29.08 27.28
CA GLY A 9 36.45 -27.94 26.85
C GLY A 9 35.51 -26.79 26.46
N VAL A 10 35.31 -25.86 27.38
CA VAL A 10 34.61 -24.58 27.18
C VAL A 10 35.58 -23.63 26.49
N ILE A 11 35.23 -23.12 25.30
CA ILE A 11 35.76 -21.85 24.81
C ILE A 11 34.56 -21.01 24.40
N ALA A 12 34.41 -19.91 25.13
CA ALA A 12 33.42 -18.89 24.92
C ALA A 12 33.85 -17.90 23.83
N THR A 13 32.83 -17.19 23.35
CA THR A 13 32.84 -15.86 22.69
C THR A 13 33.37 -15.74 21.27
N GLY A 14 32.45 -15.35 20.39
CA GLY A 14 32.72 -14.89 19.03
C GLY A 14 31.45 -14.71 18.20
N ILE A 15 30.40 -14.13 18.79
CA ILE A 15 29.20 -13.71 18.07
C ILE A 15 29.54 -12.39 17.41
N ASP A 16 29.93 -12.41 16.13
CA ASP A 16 30.04 -11.20 15.34
C ASP A 16 28.69 -10.87 14.71
N ALA A 17 28.00 -9.98 15.42
CA ALA A 17 26.82 -9.26 14.97
C ALA A 17 27.24 -8.20 13.94
N ARG A 18 26.82 -8.36 12.67
CA ARG A 18 26.75 -7.25 11.72
C ARG A 18 25.43 -7.29 10.96
N HIS A 19 24.38 -6.95 11.70
CA HIS A 19 23.06 -6.60 11.20
C HIS A 19 22.59 -5.40 12.03
N TYR A 20 21.98 -4.41 11.37
CA TYR A 20 21.37 -3.18 11.91
C TYR A 20 22.31 -2.01 12.25
N ASP A 21 22.55 -1.13 11.27
CA ASP A 21 22.85 0.29 11.55
C ASP A 21 22.51 1.19 10.34
N VAL A 22 21.22 1.26 9.98
CA VAL A 22 20.68 2.28 9.07
C VAL A 22 19.50 3.03 9.69
N ILE A 23 19.27 2.85 11.01
CA ILE A 23 18.17 3.48 11.75
C ILE A 23 18.78 4.32 12.89
N PHE A 24 19.72 5.23 12.59
CA PHE A 24 20.13 6.24 13.57
C PHE A 24 20.78 7.48 12.95
N CYS A 25 20.17 8.03 11.90
CA CYS A 25 20.53 9.38 11.43
C CYS A 25 19.32 10.17 10.89
N ILE A 26 18.16 9.98 11.53
CA ILE A 26 16.93 10.77 11.29
C ILE A 26 16.82 11.94 12.31
N THR A 27 17.81 12.15 13.18
CA THR A 27 17.70 13.18 14.23
C THR A 27 19.01 13.92 14.43
N LEU A 28 19.32 14.84 13.51
CA LEU A 28 20.08 16.09 13.71
C LEU A 28 20.48 16.62 12.32
N ILE A 29 19.74 17.60 11.80
CA ILE A 29 20.16 18.77 10.99
C ILE A 29 18.85 19.53 10.66
N LEU A 30 18.17 19.93 11.72
CA LEU A 30 17.34 21.14 11.75
C LEU A 30 18.17 22.12 12.59
N GLN A 31 18.32 23.35 12.10
CA GLN A 31 19.16 24.45 12.61
C GLN A 31 20.65 24.44 12.25
N CYS A 32 20.94 25.00 11.07
CA CYS A 32 21.87 26.13 10.96
C CYS A 32 21.49 26.85 9.66
N GLY A 33 20.81 27.98 9.73
CA GLY A 33 21.50 29.23 10.03
C GLY A 33 21.56 30.02 8.74
N ASP A 34 20.50 30.80 8.55
CA ASP A 34 20.36 31.89 7.60
C ASP A 34 21.68 32.68 7.51
N ARG A 35 22.32 32.69 6.35
CA ARG A 35 23.50 33.52 6.09
C ARG A 35 23.25 34.25 4.78
N SER A 36 22.56 35.37 4.94
CA SER A 36 22.41 36.45 3.96
C SER A 36 23.77 36.82 3.35
N VAL A 37 23.82 36.75 2.03
CA VAL A 37 24.94 37.28 1.22
C VAL A 37 24.69 38.77 1.02
N PRO A 38 25.68 39.67 1.24
CA PRO A 38 25.47 41.10 1.01
C PRO A 38 25.45 41.39 -0.49
N GLU A 39 24.40 42.10 -0.88
CA GLU A 39 24.16 42.72 -2.17
C GLU A 39 25.36 43.61 -2.56
N ARG A 40 25.97 43.36 -3.73
CA ARG A 40 26.87 44.32 -4.38
C ARG A 40 26.07 45.08 -5.41
N GLU A 41 25.71 46.31 -5.05
CA GLU A 41 25.14 47.32 -5.94
C GLU A 41 26.15 47.71 -7.03
N THR A 42 25.77 47.55 -8.30
CA THR A 42 26.46 48.16 -9.44
C THR A 42 25.69 49.41 -9.88
N PRO A 43 26.37 50.54 -10.19
CA PRO A 43 25.69 51.80 -10.43
C PRO A 43 24.97 51.87 -11.78
N ASP A 44 23.84 52.54 -11.70
CA ASP A 44 22.86 52.95 -12.71
C ASP A 44 23.49 53.57 -13.97
N ASN A 45 23.41 52.88 -15.11
CA ASN A 45 23.70 53.47 -16.42
C ASN A 45 22.40 53.60 -17.23
N LYS A 46 21.79 54.78 -17.12
CA LYS A 46 20.59 55.17 -17.85
C LYS A 46 20.94 55.51 -19.30
N THR A 47 20.49 54.68 -20.23
CA THR A 47 20.22 55.12 -21.61
C THR A 47 18.92 54.49 -22.10
N PRO A 48 17.87 55.27 -22.45
CA PRO A 48 16.63 54.71 -22.93
C PRO A 48 16.78 54.36 -24.41
N ARG A 49 16.84 53.07 -24.74
CA ARG A 49 16.82 52.61 -26.14
C ARG A 49 15.62 51.72 -26.41
N LYS A 50 14.61 52.38 -26.99
CA LYS A 50 13.58 51.92 -27.94
C LYS A 50 12.92 50.56 -27.67
N ALA A 51 11.64 50.66 -27.31
CA ALA A 51 10.68 49.58 -27.38
C ALA A 51 10.66 48.94 -28.78
N ALA A 52 11.08 47.68 -28.88
CA ALA A 52 10.87 46.89 -30.09
C ALA A 52 10.61 45.43 -29.71
N SER A 53 9.48 44.92 -30.24
CA SER A 53 9.14 43.51 -30.39
C SER A 53 8.69 42.76 -29.13
N ARG A 54 7.39 42.88 -28.81
CA ARG A 54 6.65 41.90 -28.00
C ARG A 54 6.58 40.56 -28.75
N ARG A 55 7.63 39.73 -28.66
CA ARG A 55 7.50 38.30 -28.91
C ARG A 55 6.63 37.73 -27.78
N ARG A 56 5.39 37.38 -28.12
CA ARG A 56 4.48 36.60 -27.28
C ARG A 56 5.17 35.28 -26.93
N GLY A 57 5.89 35.25 -25.82
CA GLY A 57 6.32 34.00 -25.20
C GLY A 57 5.08 33.27 -24.72
N ARG A 58 4.98 31.97 -25.04
CA ARG A 58 4.01 31.07 -24.44
C ARG A 58 4.08 31.20 -22.92
N ARG A 59 2.92 31.35 -22.27
CA ARG A 59 2.80 31.40 -20.81
C ARG A 59 3.59 30.21 -20.22
N PRO A 60 4.47 30.41 -19.21
CA PRO A 60 5.25 29.31 -18.65
C PRO A 60 4.30 28.18 -18.26
N ALA A 61 4.60 26.96 -18.71
CA ALA A 61 3.91 25.76 -18.31
C ALA A 61 3.79 25.71 -16.77
N ALA A 62 2.66 25.20 -16.28
CA ALA A 62 2.41 25.05 -14.84
C ALA A 62 3.56 24.28 -14.19
N ALA A 63 3.81 24.48 -12.90
CA ALA A 63 4.99 23.92 -12.23
C ALA A 63 5.13 22.38 -12.38
N GLU A 64 4.00 21.69 -12.57
CA GLU A 64 3.91 20.24 -12.81
C GLU A 64 4.25 19.81 -14.25
N GLU A 65 4.12 20.71 -15.23
CA GLU A 65 4.39 20.44 -16.65
C GLU A 65 5.85 20.79 -17.04
N ARG A 66 6.61 21.36 -16.09
CA ARG A 66 8.06 21.54 -16.25
C ARG A 66 8.73 20.21 -15.97
N LYS A 67 9.56 19.76 -16.91
CA LYS A 67 10.43 18.59 -16.83
C LYS A 67 10.83 18.30 -15.37
N ASP A 68 10.45 17.10 -14.91
CA ASP A 68 10.52 16.62 -13.54
C ASP A 68 11.71 17.15 -12.75
N ARG A 69 11.47 17.46 -11.47
CA ARG A 69 12.49 17.90 -10.51
C ARG A 69 13.72 17.01 -10.62
N VAL A 70 14.85 17.60 -11.03
CA VAL A 70 16.10 16.87 -11.22
C VAL A 70 16.67 16.49 -9.86
N ILE A 71 16.80 15.19 -9.62
CA ILE A 71 17.47 14.64 -8.43
C ILE A 71 18.92 14.34 -8.82
N GLN A 72 19.86 14.92 -8.09
CA GLN A 72 21.28 14.60 -8.24
C GLN A 72 21.64 13.47 -7.26
N ALA A 73 22.24 12.40 -7.77
CA ALA A 73 22.74 11.28 -6.97
C ALA A 73 24.26 11.16 -7.12
N ARG A 74 24.95 10.72 -6.05
CA ARG A 74 26.37 10.33 -6.14
C ARG A 74 26.45 8.89 -6.60
N VAL A 75 27.07 8.64 -7.75
CA VAL A 75 27.22 7.31 -8.35
C VAL A 75 28.72 7.01 -8.46
N PRO A 76 29.22 5.87 -7.96
CA PRO A 76 30.59 5.42 -8.17
C PRO A 76 30.95 5.30 -9.66
N GLU A 77 32.21 5.55 -10.02
CA GLU A 77 32.67 5.61 -11.42
C GLU A 77 32.40 4.29 -12.18
N ASP A 78 32.68 3.15 -11.55
CA ASP A 78 32.44 1.82 -12.13
C ASP A 78 30.95 1.54 -12.41
N LEU A 79 30.06 2.11 -11.60
CA LEU A 79 28.61 2.00 -11.82
C LEU A 79 28.16 2.94 -12.94
N GLU A 80 28.77 4.11 -13.08
CA GLU A 80 28.48 5.04 -14.17
C GLU A 80 28.85 4.45 -15.54
N THR A 81 30.02 3.82 -15.66
CA THR A 81 30.46 3.15 -16.90
C THR A 81 29.52 2.02 -17.26
N THR A 82 29.18 1.15 -16.30
CA THR A 82 28.22 0.06 -16.47
C THR A 82 26.85 0.57 -16.93
N LEU A 83 26.36 1.67 -16.36
CA LEU A 83 25.07 2.28 -16.75
C LEU A 83 25.10 2.81 -18.18
N LYS A 84 26.21 3.41 -18.62
CA LYS A 84 26.37 3.89 -20.01
C LYS A 84 26.35 2.74 -21.00
N GLU A 85 27.11 1.67 -20.74
CA GLU A 85 27.15 0.47 -21.60
C GLU A 85 25.78 -0.21 -21.68
N ALA A 86 25.09 -0.34 -20.55
CA ALA A 86 23.75 -0.92 -20.50
C ALA A 86 22.73 -0.09 -21.28
N ALA A 87 22.83 1.24 -21.23
CA ALA A 87 21.95 2.15 -21.96
C ALA A 87 22.19 2.08 -23.47
N GLU A 88 23.46 2.03 -23.90
CA GLU A 88 23.85 1.87 -25.30
C GLU A 88 23.33 0.55 -25.88
N LYS A 89 23.53 -0.55 -25.16
CA LYS A 89 23.02 -1.88 -25.56
C LYS A 89 21.50 -1.90 -25.77
N ARG A 90 20.77 -1.13 -24.95
CA ARG A 90 19.30 -1.00 -25.03
C ARG A 90 18.83 0.16 -25.92
N ARG A 91 19.75 0.86 -26.59
CA ARG A 91 19.49 2.03 -27.47
C ARG A 91 18.65 3.13 -26.81
N MET A 92 18.91 3.40 -25.53
CA MET A 92 18.21 4.42 -24.75
C MET A 92 19.21 5.35 -24.04
N SER A 93 18.74 6.50 -23.56
CA SER A 93 19.58 7.36 -22.71
C SER A 93 19.71 6.79 -21.30
N VAL A 94 20.81 7.09 -20.62
CA VAL A 94 21.05 6.65 -19.23
C VAL A 94 19.91 7.08 -18.31
N SER A 95 19.40 8.30 -18.47
CA SER A 95 18.27 8.80 -17.67
C SER A 95 16.98 8.01 -17.91
N HIS A 96 16.72 7.53 -19.12
CA HIS A 96 15.57 6.70 -19.43
C HIS A 96 15.75 5.28 -18.86
N LEU A 97 16.95 4.71 -18.98
CA LEU A 97 17.26 3.42 -18.37
C LEU A 97 17.04 3.44 -16.87
N ILE A 98 17.57 4.46 -16.17
CA ILE A 98 17.43 4.59 -14.71
C ILE A 98 15.95 4.71 -14.34
N ARG A 99 15.17 5.51 -15.07
CA ARG A 99 13.73 5.63 -14.82
C ARG A 99 13.03 4.27 -14.89
N ASN A 100 13.26 3.53 -15.98
CA ASN A 100 12.60 2.24 -16.19
C ASN A 100 13.02 1.23 -15.12
N VAL A 101 14.31 1.13 -14.81
CA VAL A 101 14.78 0.20 -13.77
C VAL A 101 14.17 0.54 -12.41
N LEU A 102 14.12 1.82 -12.03
CA LEU A 102 13.49 2.22 -10.78
C LEU A 102 11.99 1.88 -10.79
N GLU A 103 11.26 2.23 -11.85
CA GLU A 103 9.83 1.92 -12.00
C GLU A 103 9.55 0.40 -11.97
N ASP A 104 10.36 -0.39 -12.67
CA ASP A 104 10.28 -1.85 -12.70
C ASP A 104 10.53 -2.45 -11.31
N THR A 105 11.53 -1.94 -10.57
CA THR A 105 11.85 -2.43 -9.23
C THR A 105 10.75 -2.10 -8.21
N PHE A 106 10.17 -0.90 -8.26
CA PHE A 106 9.05 -0.55 -7.37
C PHE A 106 7.80 -1.36 -7.70
N THR A 107 7.46 -1.50 -8.98
CA THR A 107 6.33 -2.32 -9.42
C THR A 107 6.49 -3.78 -8.98
N LEU A 108 7.69 -4.35 -9.09
CA LEU A 108 7.97 -5.72 -8.64
C LEU A 108 7.79 -5.85 -7.11
N VAL A 109 8.35 -4.92 -6.33
CA VAL A 109 8.24 -4.94 -4.87
C VAL A 109 6.80 -4.77 -4.42
N ASP A 110 6.07 -3.83 -5.00
CA ASP A 110 4.67 -3.57 -4.67
C ASP A 110 3.79 -4.80 -4.93
N ASN A 111 4.02 -5.51 -6.04
CA ASN A 111 3.32 -6.75 -6.34
C ASN A 111 3.65 -7.86 -5.33
N ILE A 112 4.92 -8.04 -4.95
CA ILE A 112 5.33 -9.05 -3.96
C ILE A 112 4.71 -8.74 -2.58
N VAL A 113 4.67 -7.47 -2.19
CA VAL A 113 4.06 -7.04 -0.93
C VAL A 113 2.54 -7.27 -0.97
N ALA A 114 1.89 -6.93 -2.08
CA ALA A 114 0.47 -7.20 -2.28
C ALA A 114 0.17 -8.70 -2.18
N ASP A 115 0.93 -9.54 -2.87
CA ASP A 115 0.76 -11.00 -2.84
C ASP A 115 1.00 -11.57 -1.44
N SER A 116 2.03 -11.10 -0.74
CA SER A 116 2.34 -11.54 0.63
C SER A 116 1.20 -11.17 1.59
N SER A 117 0.64 -9.96 1.46
CA SER A 117 -0.50 -9.53 2.27
C SER A 117 -1.75 -10.36 2.01
N ALA A 118 -2.04 -10.66 0.72
CA ALA A 118 -3.17 -11.48 0.33
C ALA A 118 -3.04 -12.92 0.84
N LEU A 119 -1.84 -13.49 0.79
CA LEU A 119 -1.54 -14.82 1.34
C LEU A 119 -1.72 -14.85 2.87
N VAL A 120 -1.26 -13.83 3.59
CA VAL A 120 -1.47 -13.75 5.05
C VAL A 120 -2.96 -13.64 5.40
N GLU A 121 -3.74 -12.88 4.63
CA GLU A 121 -5.20 -12.81 4.80
C GLU A 121 -5.90 -14.13 4.47
N GLN A 122 -5.43 -14.88 3.48
CA GLN A 122 -5.95 -16.21 3.15
C GLN A 122 -5.63 -17.21 4.26
N VAL A 123 -4.37 -17.28 4.68
CA VAL A 123 -3.91 -18.18 5.74
C VAL A 123 -4.59 -17.86 7.08
N SER A 124 -4.78 -16.59 7.42
CA SER A 124 -5.48 -16.21 8.65
C SER A 124 -6.98 -16.57 8.60
N ARG A 125 -7.64 -16.45 7.45
CA ARG A 125 -9.02 -16.93 7.25
C ARG A 125 -9.11 -18.44 7.34
N ASP A 126 -8.19 -19.16 6.71
CA ASP A 126 -8.16 -20.62 6.73
C ASP A 126 -7.85 -21.13 8.14
N ALA A 127 -6.90 -20.52 8.85
CA ALA A 127 -6.61 -20.82 10.25
C ALA A 127 -7.83 -20.56 11.15
N LYS A 128 -8.57 -19.47 10.94
CA LYS A 128 -9.85 -19.21 11.65
C LYS A 128 -10.91 -20.24 11.33
N ARG A 129 -11.06 -20.64 10.07
CA ARG A 129 -12.05 -21.65 9.63
C ARG A 129 -11.70 -23.03 10.19
N VAL A 130 -10.43 -23.41 10.18
CA VAL A 130 -9.94 -24.66 10.77
C VAL A 130 -10.13 -24.64 12.28
N ALA A 131 -9.78 -23.54 12.96
CA ALA A 131 -10.04 -23.39 14.40
C ALA A 131 -11.53 -23.49 14.74
N ALA A 132 -12.42 -22.89 13.95
CA ALA A 132 -13.86 -23.00 14.11
C ALA A 132 -14.37 -24.44 13.89
N SER A 133 -13.83 -25.16 12.91
CA SER A 133 -14.20 -26.56 12.66
C SER A 133 -13.74 -27.52 13.76
N VAL A 134 -12.63 -27.23 14.43
CA VAL A 134 -12.12 -28.03 15.56
C VAL A 134 -12.87 -27.69 16.85
N ARG A 135 -13.42 -26.47 16.99
CA ARG A 135 -14.19 -26.04 18.17
C ARG A 135 -15.65 -26.48 18.16
N GLY A 136 -16.21 -26.94 17.04
CA GLY A 136 -17.60 -27.42 17.01
C GLY A 136 -18.62 -26.34 17.38
N ASP A 137 -18.40 -25.11 16.89
CA ASP A 137 -19.20 -23.93 17.23
C ASP A 137 -20.53 -23.88 16.46
N GLY A 138 -21.53 -24.63 16.93
CA GLY A 138 -22.93 -24.42 16.52
C GLY A 138 -23.58 -23.18 17.17
N GLU A 139 -23.08 -22.75 18.33
CA GLU A 139 -23.73 -21.71 19.16
C GLU A 139 -23.16 -20.29 18.93
N SER A 140 -21.86 -20.15 18.63
CA SER A 140 -21.28 -18.81 18.38
C SER A 140 -21.65 -18.23 17.02
N SER A 141 -22.00 -19.08 16.04
CA SER A 141 -22.49 -18.63 14.74
C SER A 141 -23.89 -18.01 14.83
N GLN A 142 -24.79 -18.57 15.66
CA GLN A 142 -26.13 -18.00 15.86
C GLN A 142 -26.07 -16.68 16.63
N ALA A 143 -25.23 -16.60 17.68
CA ALA A 143 -25.04 -15.36 18.43
C ALA A 143 -24.51 -14.22 17.54
N ASN A 144 -23.59 -14.52 16.62
CA ASN A 144 -23.08 -13.53 15.66
C ASN A 144 -24.14 -13.11 14.63
N THR A 145 -24.93 -14.06 14.11
CA THR A 145 -26.05 -13.74 13.21
C THR A 145 -27.09 -12.85 13.88
N GLN A 146 -27.44 -13.13 15.14
CA GLN A 146 -28.41 -12.31 15.88
C GLN A 146 -27.88 -10.89 16.09
N GLN A 147 -26.62 -10.74 16.50
CA GLN A 147 -26.00 -9.43 16.67
C GLN A 147 -25.93 -8.63 15.35
N LEU A 148 -25.75 -9.32 14.22
CA LEU A 148 -25.80 -8.70 12.89
C LEU A 148 -27.23 -8.25 12.55
N LEU A 149 -28.25 -9.05 12.85
CA LEU A 149 -29.65 -8.71 12.64
C LEU A 149 -30.09 -7.52 13.50
N ASP A 150 -29.65 -7.46 14.77
CA ASP A 150 -29.91 -6.34 15.68
C ASP A 150 -29.27 -5.03 15.20
N SER A 151 -28.23 -5.10 14.36
CA SER A 151 -27.57 -3.92 13.78
C SER A 151 -28.31 -3.32 12.58
N VAL A 152 -29.37 -3.96 12.09
CA VAL A 152 -30.14 -3.52 10.91
C VAL A 152 -31.14 -2.44 11.32
N ASP A 153 -30.97 -1.23 10.77
CA ASP A 153 -31.84 -0.09 11.05
C ASP A 153 -33.18 -0.17 10.28
N ALA A 154 -33.17 -0.75 9.07
CA ALA A 154 -34.36 -0.86 8.22
C ALA A 154 -34.23 -1.97 7.16
N TRP A 155 -35.36 -2.36 6.56
CA TRP A 155 -35.41 -3.36 5.48
C TRP A 155 -35.88 -2.75 4.16
N GLN A 156 -35.16 -3.03 3.08
CA GLN A 156 -35.51 -2.61 1.72
C GLN A 156 -35.85 -3.83 0.85
N ASP A 157 -37.03 -3.82 0.24
CA ASP A 157 -37.42 -4.81 -0.77
C ASP A 157 -36.61 -4.58 -2.07
N VAL A 158 -35.95 -5.64 -2.53
CA VAL A 158 -35.10 -5.62 -3.72
C VAL A 158 -35.20 -6.94 -4.49
N ILE A 159 -34.83 -6.89 -5.77
CA ILE A 159 -34.61 -8.09 -6.59
C ILE A 159 -33.13 -8.50 -6.51
N VAL A 160 -32.89 -9.73 -6.06
CA VAL A 160 -31.54 -10.27 -5.86
C VAL A 160 -30.83 -10.48 -7.21
N ASN A 161 -29.63 -9.94 -7.40
CA ASN A 161 -28.83 -10.17 -8.62
C ASN A 161 -27.71 -11.22 -8.41
N LYS A 162 -27.12 -11.25 -7.22
CA LYS A 162 -26.10 -12.24 -6.83
C LYS A 162 -26.74 -13.24 -5.86
N PRO A 163 -26.57 -14.55 -6.05
CA PRO A 163 -27.13 -15.53 -5.12
C PRO A 163 -26.59 -15.30 -3.71
N GLY A 164 -27.44 -15.52 -2.72
CA GLY A 164 -27.12 -15.34 -1.30
C GLY A 164 -28.00 -16.25 -0.43
N HIS A 165 -27.89 -16.10 0.89
CA HIS A 165 -28.66 -16.88 1.85
C HIS A 165 -29.41 -15.96 2.81
N CYS A 166 -30.60 -16.39 3.23
CA CYS A 166 -31.35 -15.75 4.30
C CYS A 166 -30.57 -15.86 5.62
N ALA A 167 -30.46 -14.79 6.38
CA ALA A 167 -29.74 -14.79 7.66
C ALA A 167 -30.41 -15.69 8.72
N GLU A 168 -31.74 -15.80 8.71
CA GLU A 168 -32.53 -16.57 9.68
C GLU A 168 -32.60 -18.06 9.33
N CYS A 169 -33.29 -18.39 8.23
CA CYS A 169 -33.58 -19.79 7.86
C CYS A 169 -32.50 -20.43 6.97
N ASN A 170 -31.45 -19.68 6.62
CA ASN A 170 -30.39 -20.11 5.70
C ASN A 170 -30.90 -20.59 4.32
N ALA A 171 -32.11 -20.21 3.92
CA ALA A 171 -32.67 -20.53 2.62
C ALA A 171 -31.89 -19.82 1.49
N GLU A 172 -31.69 -20.51 0.37
CA GLU A 172 -31.03 -19.95 -0.81
C GLU A 172 -31.92 -18.91 -1.52
N LEU A 173 -31.37 -17.72 -1.73
CA LEU A 173 -31.97 -16.63 -2.49
C LEU A 173 -31.42 -16.62 -3.90
N LYS A 174 -32.27 -16.95 -4.86
CA LYS A 174 -31.90 -17.05 -6.27
C LYS A 174 -31.85 -15.69 -6.93
N ARG A 175 -31.07 -15.57 -8.00
CA ARG A 175 -31.10 -14.40 -8.88
C ARG A 175 -32.52 -14.19 -9.43
N GLY A 176 -33.02 -12.97 -9.35
CA GLY A 176 -34.37 -12.58 -9.78
C GLY A 176 -35.45 -12.75 -8.71
N GLN A 177 -35.12 -13.33 -7.55
CA GLN A 177 -36.07 -13.47 -6.45
C GLN A 177 -36.20 -12.17 -5.65
N ARG A 178 -37.39 -11.88 -5.13
CA ARG A 178 -37.62 -10.82 -4.14
C ARG A 178 -37.03 -11.22 -2.80
N ALA A 179 -36.25 -10.32 -2.21
CA ALA A 179 -35.69 -10.47 -0.87
C ALA A 179 -35.54 -9.11 -0.22
N TYR A 180 -35.37 -9.11 1.09
CA TYR A 180 -35.21 -7.90 1.87
C TYR A 180 -33.73 -7.72 2.20
N ARG A 181 -33.17 -6.59 1.81
CA ARG A 181 -31.81 -6.20 2.16
C ARG A 181 -31.86 -5.31 3.39
N GLY A 182 -31.12 -5.68 4.42
CA GLY A 182 -30.95 -4.84 5.59
C GLY A 182 -30.20 -3.57 5.21
N LEU A 183 -30.60 -2.44 5.76
CA LEU A 183 -29.90 -1.16 5.72
C LEU A 183 -29.35 -0.93 7.13
N SER A 184 -28.05 -0.69 7.26
CA SER A 184 -27.43 -0.36 8.54
C SER A 184 -26.43 0.77 8.34
N GLN A 185 -26.33 1.66 9.32
CA GLN A 185 -25.33 2.75 9.36
C GLN A 185 -23.89 2.23 9.28
N LEU A 186 -23.65 0.99 9.71
CA LEU A 186 -22.35 0.32 9.68
C LEU A 186 -22.05 -0.39 8.36
N GLN A 187 -22.92 -0.28 7.34
CA GLN A 187 -22.66 -0.87 6.02
C GLN A 187 -21.55 -0.12 5.29
N GLY A 188 -20.32 -0.53 5.57
CA GLY A 188 -19.10 -0.20 4.84
C GLY A 188 -18.51 -1.42 4.14
N ARG A 189 -17.29 -1.24 3.59
CA ARG A 189 -16.54 -2.27 2.85
C ARG A 189 -16.24 -3.55 3.66
N GLU A 190 -16.48 -3.53 4.98
CA GLU A 190 -16.07 -4.58 5.92
C GLU A 190 -17.20 -5.51 6.39
N LEU A 191 -18.48 -5.11 6.25
CA LEU A 191 -19.61 -5.93 6.70
C LEU A 191 -20.42 -6.43 5.50
N PRO A 192 -20.66 -7.76 5.39
CA PRO A 192 -21.46 -8.31 4.30
C PRO A 192 -22.91 -7.84 4.38
N PRO A 193 -23.60 -7.66 3.24
CA PRO A 193 -25.02 -7.30 3.26
C PRO A 193 -25.86 -8.44 3.84
N ILE A 194 -26.76 -8.09 4.75
CA ILE A 194 -27.69 -9.02 5.39
C ILE A 194 -28.94 -9.15 4.52
N TRP A 195 -29.40 -10.39 4.34
CA TRP A 195 -30.54 -10.73 3.49
C TRP A 195 -31.59 -11.50 4.28
N LEU A 196 -32.87 -11.21 4.01
CA LEU A 196 -34.00 -11.99 4.49
C LEU A 196 -34.93 -12.40 3.36
N CYS A 197 -35.46 -13.62 3.47
CA CYS A 197 -36.49 -14.10 2.55
C CYS A 197 -37.86 -13.49 2.90
N PRO A 198 -38.82 -13.50 1.95
CA PRO A 198 -40.17 -12.99 2.20
C PRO A 198 -40.93 -13.69 3.32
N HIS A 199 -40.58 -14.93 3.65
CA HIS A 199 -41.23 -15.64 4.75
C HIS A 199 -40.73 -15.17 6.12
N CYS A 200 -39.41 -14.97 6.27
CA CYS A 200 -38.83 -14.58 7.55
C CYS A 200 -39.12 -13.13 7.93
N ILE A 201 -39.28 -12.23 6.96
CA ILE A 201 -39.62 -10.82 7.26
C ILE A 201 -41.06 -10.68 7.81
N GLU A 202 -41.96 -11.59 7.46
CA GLU A 202 -43.34 -11.59 7.96
C GLU A 202 -43.43 -12.11 9.40
N THR A 203 -42.39 -12.80 9.86
CA THR A 203 -42.30 -13.41 11.20
C THR A 203 -41.38 -12.65 12.16
N LEU A 204 -40.72 -11.58 11.70
CA LEU A 204 -39.93 -10.68 12.52
C LEU A 204 -40.82 -9.79 13.40
#